data_AF-A0A1S3Z9E5-F1
#
_entry.id   AF-A0A1S3Z9E5-F1
#
_cell.length_a   1.000
_cell.length_b   1.000
_cell.length_c   1.000
_cell.angle_alpha   90.00
_cell.angle_beta   90.00
_cell.angle_gamma   90.00
#
_symmetry.space_group_name_H-M   'P 1'
#
loop_
_entity.id
_entity.type
_entity.pdbx_description
1 polymer ?
#
loop_
_entity_poly.entity_id
_entity_poly.type
_entity_poly.pdbx_seq_one_letter_code
_entity_poly.pdbx_strand_id
1 'polypeptide(L)'
;MKSVPHQKGRPEVKMAMIKLVQCPTYVYTRHCRTTLPSCTTRNQDSCASSCSTQKSRRVFSLSALTLSFSALIFSNGPSSNAQVPQFIELPNSGGVKALDLRIGDGDIPLDGDVVAIHYYGRLAAKQGWRFDSTYDHKDETGEPIPFSFILGSGKVISGIESAVRSMKVGGLRRVIIPPSQGYQNTSQEPLPPNV
;
A
#
# COMPACT_ATOMS: atom_id res chain seq x y z
N MET A 1 26.49 25.61 36.32
CA MET A 1 26.07 25.07 35.01
C MET A 1 25.62 23.63 35.22
N LYS A 2 24.33 23.32 35.08
CA LYS A 2 23.84 21.94 35.20
C LYS A 2 24.11 21.26 33.86
N SER A 3 25.09 20.35 33.84
CA SER A 3 25.34 19.45 32.72
C SER A 3 24.07 18.61 32.50
N VAL A 4 23.38 18.85 31.39
CA VAL A 4 22.27 18.00 30.96
C VAL A 4 22.87 16.64 30.63
N PRO A 5 22.45 15.55 31.30
CA PRO A 5 23.02 14.24 31.03
C PRO A 5 22.68 13.82 29.61
N HIS A 6 23.69 13.35 28.89
CA HIS A 6 23.59 12.73 27.59
C HIS A 6 22.54 11.61 27.68
N GLN A 7 21.34 11.85 27.14
CA GLN A 7 20.24 10.89 27.12
C GLN A 7 20.66 9.73 26.22
N LYS A 8 21.23 8.69 26.82
CA LYS A 8 21.58 7.42 26.17
C LYS A 8 20.35 6.94 25.40
N GLY A 9 20.48 6.86 24.08
CA GLY A 9 19.41 6.65 23.10
C GLY A 9 18.39 5.61 23.53
N ARG A 10 17.16 6.08 23.79
CA ARG A 10 16.01 5.20 23.88
C ARG A 10 15.77 4.69 22.46
N PRO A 11 15.66 3.36 22.24
CA PRO A 11 15.51 2.84 20.89
C PRO A 11 14.15 3.36 20.37
N GLU A 12 14.20 4.23 19.36
CA GLU A 12 13.08 5.12 19.01
C GLU A 12 12.06 4.39 18.12
N VAL A 13 10.86 4.14 18.65
CA VAL A 13 9.75 3.52 17.92
C VAL A 13 9.29 4.47 16.81
N LYS A 14 9.35 4.00 15.56
CA LYS A 14 8.97 4.80 14.39
C LYS A 14 7.57 4.45 13.95
N MET A 15 6.78 5.46 13.66
CA MET A 15 5.47 5.30 13.05
C MET A 15 5.54 5.78 11.61
N ALA A 16 5.12 4.94 10.67
CA ALA A 16 5.01 5.30 9.27
C ALA A 16 3.58 5.07 8.79
N MET A 17 3.02 6.04 8.07
CA MET A 17 1.85 5.77 7.23
C MET A 17 2.35 5.43 5.84
N ILE A 18 1.89 4.31 5.28
CA ILE A 18 2.35 3.82 3.98
C ILE A 18 1.12 3.58 3.10
N LYS A 19 1.14 4.18 1.92
CA LYS A 19 0.20 3.93 0.83
C LYS A 19 0.97 3.27 -0.30
N LEU A 20 0.65 2.01 -0.60
CA LEU A 20 1.23 1.32 -1.73
C LEU A 20 0.48 1.73 -3.00
N VAL A 21 1.20 2.32 -3.94
CA VAL A 21 0.65 2.81 -5.20
C VAL A 21 0.95 1.79 -6.30
N GLN A 22 0.04 1.65 -7.24
CA GLN A 22 0.30 0.90 -8.46
C GLN A 22 1.42 1.62 -9.22
N CYS A 23 2.58 0.99 -9.39
CA CYS A 23 3.58 1.59 -10.29
C CYS A 23 2.98 1.58 -11.71
N PRO A 24 2.99 2.71 -12.44
CA PRO A 24 2.54 2.73 -13.84
C PRO A 24 3.39 1.80 -14.72
N THR A 25 4.61 1.47 -14.31
CA THR A 25 5.51 0.52 -14.97
C THR A 25 5.28 -0.95 -14.60
N TYR A 26 4.40 -1.27 -13.62
CA TYR A 26 4.19 -2.63 -13.10
C TYR A 26 3.46 -3.57 -14.07
N VAL A 27 2.91 -3.06 -15.18
CA VAL A 27 2.10 -3.88 -16.10
C VAL A 27 2.94 -4.85 -16.94
N TYR A 28 4.28 -4.77 -16.99
CA TYR A 28 5.03 -5.53 -18.00
C TYR A 28 5.65 -6.87 -17.58
N THR A 29 5.96 -7.13 -16.30
CA THR A 29 6.85 -8.27 -15.99
C THR A 29 6.20 -9.46 -15.30
N ARG A 30 4.93 -9.39 -14.90
CA ARG A 30 4.36 -10.50 -14.11
C ARG A 30 3.89 -11.72 -14.90
N HIS A 31 3.68 -11.70 -16.23
CA HIS A 31 3.54 -12.93 -17.05
C HIS A 31 3.79 -12.70 -18.54
N CYS A 32 5.02 -12.92 -18.99
CA CYS A 32 5.27 -13.43 -20.34
C CYS A 32 6.46 -14.40 -20.27
N ARG A 33 6.26 -15.56 -19.62
CA ARG A 33 7.10 -16.73 -19.90
C ARG A 33 6.69 -17.23 -21.27
N THR A 34 7.49 -16.83 -22.24
CA THR A 34 7.70 -17.45 -23.54
C THR A 34 7.35 -18.94 -23.61
N THR A 35 6.26 -19.23 -24.32
CA THR A 35 6.32 -20.17 -25.44
C THR A 35 5.87 -19.41 -26.69
N LEU A 36 6.82 -18.76 -27.34
CA LEU A 36 6.66 -18.27 -28.71
C LEU A 36 6.55 -19.50 -29.63
N PRO A 37 5.45 -19.73 -30.36
CA PRO A 37 5.56 -20.47 -31.60
C PRO A 37 6.11 -19.50 -32.65
N SER A 38 7.23 -19.88 -33.26
CA SER A 38 7.77 -19.21 -34.43
C SER A 38 6.72 -19.18 -35.55
N CYS A 39 6.26 -17.99 -35.94
CA CYS A 39 5.67 -17.79 -37.26
C CYS A 39 6.35 -16.61 -37.95
N THR A 40 7.15 -16.99 -38.93
CA THR A 40 7.93 -16.12 -39.80
C THR A 40 7.03 -15.56 -40.90
N THR A 41 7.21 -14.26 -41.17
CA THR A 41 6.94 -13.51 -42.42
C THR A 41 5.51 -13.15 -42.87
N ARG A 42 5.45 -11.84 -43.20
CA ARG A 42 4.78 -11.16 -44.33
C ARG A 42 3.39 -10.54 -44.11
N ASN A 43 3.47 -9.21 -44.20
CA ASN A 43 2.57 -8.25 -44.83
C ASN A 43 1.32 -7.78 -44.09
N GLN A 44 1.24 -6.45 -44.12
CA GLN A 44 0.09 -5.60 -43.87
C GLN A 44 -1.14 -6.15 -44.60
N ASP A 45 -2.23 -6.32 -43.88
CA ASP A 45 -3.55 -5.79 -44.24
C ASP A 45 -4.54 -6.09 -43.11
N SER A 46 -5.11 -5.01 -42.57
CA SER A 46 -6.53 -4.90 -42.20
C SER A 46 -7.19 -6.01 -41.36
N CYS A 47 -7.43 -5.71 -40.09
CA CYS A 47 -8.74 -5.98 -39.48
C CYS A 47 -9.00 -5.02 -38.31
N ALA A 48 -9.56 -3.86 -38.64
CA ALA A 48 -10.39 -3.12 -37.71
C ALA A 48 -11.58 -4.01 -37.34
N SER A 49 -11.81 -4.23 -36.06
CA SER A 49 -13.03 -4.87 -35.56
C SER A 49 -13.59 -4.05 -34.40
N SER A 50 -14.43 -3.11 -34.83
CA SER A 50 -15.74 -2.78 -34.25
C SER A 50 -15.80 -2.29 -32.81
N CYS A 51 -16.02 -0.98 -32.71
CA CYS A 51 -16.75 -0.39 -31.59
C CYS A 51 -18.20 -0.91 -31.57
N SER A 52 -18.72 -1.22 -30.38
CA SER A 52 -20.16 -1.12 -30.14
C SER A 52 -20.41 -0.65 -28.71
N THR A 53 -20.73 0.63 -28.61
CA THR A 53 -21.31 1.25 -27.43
C THR A 53 -22.79 0.87 -27.41
N GLN A 54 -23.16 -0.21 -26.70
CA GLN A 54 -24.57 -0.53 -26.50
C GLN A 54 -25.11 0.18 -25.24
N LYS A 55 -25.61 1.40 -25.46
CA LYS A 55 -26.41 2.16 -24.49
C LYS A 55 -27.81 1.50 -24.45
N SER A 56 -27.98 0.49 -23.60
CA SER A 56 -29.27 -0.22 -23.46
C SER A 56 -30.29 0.67 -22.74
N ARG A 57 -31.19 1.28 -23.52
CA ARG A 57 -32.43 1.89 -23.03
C ARG A 57 -33.39 0.75 -22.69
N ARG A 58 -33.60 0.45 -21.41
CA ARG A 58 -34.74 -0.39 -20.98
C ARG A 58 -35.92 0.50 -20.63
N VAL A 59 -36.91 0.42 -21.49
CA VAL A 59 -38.24 1.00 -21.37
C VAL A 59 -38.99 0.39 -20.17
N PHE A 60 -39.70 1.26 -19.47
CA PHE A 60 -40.69 0.94 -18.45
C PHE A 60 -41.77 0.00 -18.99
N SER A 61 -42.13 -1.01 -18.20
CA SER A 61 -43.42 -1.68 -18.31
C SER A 61 -43.95 -1.97 -16.90
N LEU A 62 -45.09 -1.34 -16.57
CA LEU A 62 -45.86 -1.60 -15.36
C LEU A 62 -46.82 -2.76 -15.61
N SER A 63 -46.85 -3.77 -14.72
CA SER A 63 -48.11 -4.43 -14.37
C SER A 63 -48.04 -5.26 -13.08
N ALA A 64 -49.01 -4.99 -12.22
CA ALA A 64 -49.78 -5.89 -11.36
C ALA A 64 -49.18 -6.50 -10.07
N LEU A 65 -49.85 -6.14 -8.97
CA LEU A 65 -49.74 -6.64 -7.61
C LEU A 65 -50.04 -8.14 -7.51
N THR A 66 -49.19 -8.88 -6.79
CA THR A 66 -49.57 -10.14 -6.14
C THR A 66 -49.15 -10.09 -4.66
N LEU A 67 -50.15 -9.97 -3.79
CA LEU A 67 -50.00 -10.12 -2.35
C LEU A 67 -49.96 -11.62 -2.03
N SER A 68 -48.76 -12.16 -1.84
CA SER A 68 -48.58 -13.42 -1.11
C SER A 68 -47.56 -13.18 0.00
N PHE A 69 -48.11 -13.04 1.21
CA PHE A 69 -47.37 -13.00 2.46
C PHE A 69 -46.68 -14.36 2.64
N SER A 70 -45.36 -14.39 2.61
CA SER A 70 -44.60 -15.57 3.04
C SER A 70 -43.34 -15.11 3.75
N ALA A 71 -43.44 -15.18 5.08
CA ALA A 71 -42.41 -15.18 6.12
C ALA A 71 -41.10 -14.41 5.82
N LEU A 72 -40.96 -13.27 6.50
CA LEU A 72 -39.68 -12.63 6.78
C LEU A 72 -38.80 -13.60 7.58
N ILE A 73 -37.99 -14.41 6.88
CA ILE A 73 -36.79 -14.97 7.49
C ILE A 73 -35.81 -13.81 7.59
N PHE A 74 -35.85 -13.11 8.73
CA PHE A 74 -34.72 -12.29 9.17
C PHE A 74 -33.55 -13.25 9.37
N SER A 75 -32.78 -13.44 8.29
CA SER A 75 -31.44 -14.00 8.39
C SER A 75 -30.64 -13.01 9.23
N ASN A 76 -30.49 -13.31 10.52
CA ASN A 76 -29.40 -12.79 11.32
C ASN A 76 -28.11 -13.31 10.68
N GLY A 77 -27.67 -12.63 9.62
CA GLY A 77 -26.31 -12.78 9.11
C GLY A 77 -25.36 -12.58 10.29
N PRO A 78 -24.26 -13.34 10.37
CA PRO A 78 -23.31 -13.19 11.47
C PRO A 78 -22.93 -11.72 11.54
N SER A 79 -23.29 -11.08 12.66
CA SER A 79 -22.84 -9.74 12.98
C SER A 79 -21.33 -9.77 12.81
N SER A 80 -20.84 -9.13 11.75
CA SER A 80 -19.44 -8.86 11.56
C SER A 80 -19.05 -8.05 12.79
N ASN A 81 -18.45 -8.74 13.75
CA ASN A 81 -17.93 -8.17 14.98
C ASN A 81 -17.07 -7.00 14.54
N ALA A 82 -17.56 -5.77 14.74
CA ALA A 82 -16.95 -4.55 14.24
C ALA A 82 -15.53 -4.50 14.82
N GLN A 83 -14.58 -4.97 14.01
CA GLN A 83 -13.21 -5.18 14.43
C GLN A 83 -12.67 -3.81 14.81
N VAL A 84 -12.43 -3.58 16.10
CA VAL A 84 -11.68 -2.43 16.57
C VAL A 84 -10.38 -2.41 15.75
N PRO A 85 -9.99 -1.28 15.14
CA PRO A 85 -8.77 -1.22 14.34
C PRO A 85 -7.56 -1.50 15.24
N GLN A 86 -7.16 -2.77 15.28
CA GLN A 86 -6.07 -3.26 16.11
C GLN A 86 -4.83 -3.46 15.26
N PHE A 87 -3.69 -3.11 15.84
CA PHE A 87 -2.40 -3.43 15.23
C PHE A 87 -2.14 -4.94 15.29
N ILE A 88 -1.88 -5.53 14.12
CA ILE A 88 -1.43 -6.90 13.97
C ILE A 88 0.10 -6.93 13.90
N GLU A 89 0.73 -7.92 14.54
CA GLU A 89 2.17 -8.14 14.39
C GLU A 89 2.44 -8.94 13.12
N LEU A 90 3.36 -8.45 12.29
CA LEU A 90 3.68 -9.10 11.03
C LEU A 90 4.60 -10.30 11.29
N PRO A 91 4.30 -11.49 10.73
CA PRO A 91 5.13 -12.66 10.92
C PRO A 91 6.52 -12.45 10.33
N ASN A 92 7.55 -12.97 11.00
CA ASN A 92 8.96 -12.89 10.57
C ASN A 92 9.50 -11.47 10.34
N SER A 93 8.85 -10.45 10.89
CA SER A 93 9.21 -9.04 10.69
C SER A 93 10.12 -8.47 11.78
N GLY A 94 10.43 -9.25 12.82
CA GLY A 94 11.20 -8.77 13.97
C GLY A 94 10.44 -7.75 14.84
N GLY A 95 9.11 -7.87 14.92
CA GLY A 95 8.25 -7.07 15.80
C GLY A 95 7.56 -5.87 15.14
N VAL A 96 7.52 -5.81 13.81
CA VAL A 96 6.79 -4.77 13.08
C VAL A 96 5.29 -5.00 13.27
N LYS A 97 4.57 -3.94 13.62
CA LYS A 97 3.12 -3.99 13.76
C LYS A 97 2.46 -3.14 12.69
N ALA A 98 1.39 -3.62 12.08
CA ALA A 98 0.64 -2.93 11.04
C ALA A 98 -0.84 -2.83 11.41
N LEU A 99 -1.47 -1.73 11.00
CA LEU A 99 -2.91 -1.53 11.04
C LEU A 99 -3.35 -1.12 9.64
N ASP A 100 -4.15 -1.96 9.02
CA ASP A 100 -4.73 -1.67 7.71
C ASP A 100 -5.89 -0.68 7.85
N LEU A 101 -5.72 0.50 7.28
CA LEU A 101 -6.77 1.53 7.22
C LEU A 101 -7.60 1.37 5.95
N ARG A 102 -6.97 0.89 4.88
CA ARG A 102 -7.61 0.49 3.63
C ARG A 102 -6.89 -0.72 3.06
N ILE A 103 -7.64 -1.79 2.81
CA ILE A 103 -7.11 -2.95 2.09
C ILE A 103 -7.09 -2.60 0.59
N GLY A 104 -5.99 -2.91 -0.07
CA GLY A 104 -5.86 -2.73 -1.53
C GLY A 104 -6.47 -3.89 -2.29
N ASP A 105 -6.82 -3.66 -3.55
CA ASP A 105 -7.40 -4.67 -4.44
C ASP A 105 -6.38 -5.24 -5.45
N GLY A 106 -5.18 -4.67 -5.50
CA GLY A 106 -4.12 -5.13 -6.40
C GLY A 106 -3.34 -6.33 -5.85
N ASP A 107 -2.33 -6.73 -6.61
CA ASP A 107 -1.47 -7.86 -6.27
C ASP A 107 -0.65 -7.60 -4.99
N ILE A 108 -0.17 -8.69 -4.38
CA ILE A 108 0.81 -8.63 -3.31
C ILE A 108 2.21 -8.57 -3.97
N PRO A 109 3.04 -7.57 -3.65
CA PRO A 109 4.38 -7.46 -4.21
C PRO A 109 5.28 -8.59 -3.71
N LEU A 110 6.17 -9.06 -4.58
CA LEU A 110 7.16 -10.10 -4.30
C LEU A 110 8.57 -9.50 -4.31
N ASP A 111 9.52 -10.20 -3.70
CA ASP A 111 10.93 -9.79 -3.73
C ASP A 111 11.43 -9.71 -5.18
N GLY A 112 12.13 -8.62 -5.50
CA GLY A 112 12.58 -8.28 -6.85
C GLY A 112 11.64 -7.34 -7.61
N ASP A 113 10.39 -7.16 -7.17
CA ASP A 113 9.48 -6.19 -7.79
C ASP A 113 9.90 -4.76 -7.51
N VAL A 114 9.67 -3.88 -8.50
CA VAL A 114 9.74 -2.43 -8.30
C VAL A 114 8.41 -1.96 -7.72
N VAL A 115 8.45 -1.45 -6.50
CA VAL A 115 7.29 -0.94 -5.76
C VAL A 115 7.40 0.57 -5.56
N ALA A 116 6.25 1.25 -5.57
CA ALA A 116 6.14 2.69 -5.36
C ALA A 116 5.21 2.96 -4.19
N ILE A 117 5.68 3.74 -3.22
CA ILE A 117 4.92 4.08 -2.02
C ILE A 117 4.84 5.60 -1.82
N HIS A 118 3.69 6.07 -1.35
CA HIS A 118 3.66 7.31 -0.58
C HIS A 118 3.78 6.98 0.88
N TYR A 119 4.55 7.79 1.60
CA TYR A 119 4.65 7.65 3.03
C TYR A 119 4.87 8.97 3.73
N TYR A 120 4.60 8.98 5.03
CA TYR A 120 5.20 9.94 5.94
C TYR A 120 5.61 9.24 7.23
N GLY A 121 6.77 9.60 7.74
CA GLY A 121 7.37 9.05 8.95
C GLY A 121 7.27 10.02 10.12
N ARG A 122 6.96 9.50 11.30
CA ARG A 122 6.96 10.22 12.57
C ARG A 122 7.70 9.43 13.63
N LEU A 123 8.35 10.16 14.54
CA LEU A 123 8.98 9.58 15.70
C LEU A 123 8.03 9.62 16.91
N ALA A 124 7.71 8.45 17.48
CA ALA A 124 6.75 8.38 18.58
C ALA A 124 7.28 9.06 19.87
N ALA A 125 8.59 9.00 20.11
CA ALA A 125 9.20 9.54 21.33
C ALA A 125 9.39 11.06 21.31
N LYS A 126 9.62 11.67 20.13
CA LYS A 126 9.80 13.14 19.97
C LYS A 126 8.49 13.85 19.62
N GLN A 127 7.47 13.68 20.46
CA GLN A 127 6.16 14.34 20.30
C GLN A 127 5.51 14.14 18.91
N GLY A 128 5.78 13.01 18.24
CA GLY A 128 5.25 12.76 16.91
C GLY A 128 5.89 13.61 15.80
N TRP A 129 7.11 14.12 16.02
CA TRP A 129 7.86 14.89 15.02
C TRP A 129 7.95 14.12 13.71
N ARG A 130 7.60 14.80 12.61
CA ARG A 130 7.61 14.27 11.26
C ARG A 130 9.00 14.44 10.67
N PHE A 131 9.62 13.34 10.30
CA PHE A 131 11.02 13.33 9.85
C PHE A 131 11.16 13.25 8.33
N ASP A 132 10.19 12.65 7.63
CA ASP A 132 10.21 12.49 6.18
C ASP A 132 8.77 12.30 5.65
N SER A 133 8.51 12.71 4.41
CA SER A 133 7.23 12.60 3.73
C SER A 133 7.39 12.77 2.23
N THR A 134 6.91 11.78 1.47
CA THR A 134 6.81 11.91 0.00
C THR A 134 5.82 12.98 -0.43
N TYR A 135 4.89 13.37 0.44
CA TYR A 135 3.89 14.40 0.14
C TYR A 135 4.48 15.82 0.08
N ASP A 136 5.69 16.01 0.61
CA ASP A 136 6.39 17.29 0.56
C ASP A 136 7.08 17.50 -0.81
N HIS A 137 7.28 16.41 -1.57
CA HIS A 137 7.90 16.43 -2.89
C HIS A 137 6.82 16.35 -3.95
N LYS A 138 6.70 17.41 -4.75
CA LYS A 138 5.68 17.54 -5.81
C LYS A 138 6.33 17.64 -7.18
N ASP A 139 5.67 17.07 -8.18
CA ASP A 139 6.05 17.27 -9.58
C ASP A 139 5.62 18.64 -10.11
N GLU A 140 5.88 18.89 -11.39
CA GLU A 140 5.51 20.13 -12.09
C GLU A 140 4.00 20.40 -12.12
N THR A 141 3.17 19.36 -11.94
CA THR A 141 1.71 19.46 -11.89
C THR A 141 1.19 19.70 -10.46
N GLY A 142 2.07 19.61 -9.46
CA GLY A 142 1.74 19.78 -8.05
C GLY A 142 1.34 18.48 -7.33
N GLU A 143 1.45 17.34 -8.01
CA GLU A 143 1.11 16.02 -7.46
C GLU A 143 2.28 15.41 -6.68
N PRO A 144 2.03 14.71 -5.55
CA PRO A 144 3.09 14.05 -4.79
C PRO A 144 3.86 13.01 -5.61
N ILE A 145 5.19 13.00 -5.49
CA ILE A 145 6.04 12.01 -6.15
C ILE A 145 6.20 10.78 -5.25
N PRO A 146 5.84 9.56 -5.70
CA PRO A 146 6.01 8.36 -4.89
C PRO A 146 7.48 7.95 -4.82
N PHE A 147 7.89 7.41 -3.67
CA PHE A 147 9.20 6.82 -3.51
C PHE A 147 9.22 5.40 -4.08
N SER A 148 10.12 5.14 -5.03
CA SER A 148 10.21 3.85 -5.73
C SER A 148 11.48 3.09 -5.34
N PHE A 149 11.35 1.79 -5.07
CA PHE A 149 12.48 0.92 -4.73
C PHE A 149 12.21 -0.53 -5.16
N ILE A 150 13.26 -1.35 -5.17
CA ILE A 150 13.14 -2.79 -5.42
C ILE A 150 12.92 -3.50 -4.09
N LEU A 151 11.83 -4.25 -3.96
CA LEU A 151 11.52 -4.98 -2.73
C LEU A 151 12.56 -6.07 -2.48
N GLY A 152 13.14 -6.11 -1.27
CA GLY A 152 14.18 -7.07 -0.90
C GLY A 152 15.60 -6.65 -1.33
N SER A 153 15.78 -5.42 -1.82
CA SER A 153 17.11 -4.90 -2.18
C SER A 153 17.89 -4.37 -0.97
N GLY A 154 17.25 -4.20 0.20
CA GLY A 154 17.88 -3.64 1.39
C GLY A 154 18.18 -2.14 1.30
N LYS A 155 17.62 -1.45 0.29
CA LYS A 155 17.75 0.01 0.14
C LYS A 155 16.86 0.80 1.11
N VAL A 156 15.89 0.15 1.73
CA VAL A 156 14.94 0.72 2.67
C VAL A 156 15.06 -0.04 4.00
N ILE A 157 14.72 0.61 5.12
CA ILE A 157 14.68 -0.05 6.42
C ILE A 157 13.80 -1.31 6.37
N SER A 158 14.27 -2.38 7.02
CA SER A 158 13.65 -3.71 6.97
C SER A 158 12.18 -3.72 7.42
N GLY A 159 11.81 -2.81 8.34
CA GLY A 159 10.44 -2.66 8.80
C GLY A 159 9.47 -2.20 7.71
N ILE A 160 9.91 -1.32 6.81
CA ILE A 160 9.10 -0.87 5.67
C ILE A 160 8.99 -1.99 4.65
N GLU A 161 10.09 -2.68 4.32
CA GLU A 161 10.05 -3.82 3.39
C GLU A 161 9.09 -4.90 3.87
N SER A 162 9.15 -5.26 5.15
CA SER A 162 8.25 -6.26 5.76
C SER A 162 6.79 -5.82 5.69
N ALA A 163 6.50 -4.54 5.91
CA ALA A 163 5.15 -4.01 5.83
C ALA A 163 4.61 -3.94 4.39
N VAL A 164 5.46 -3.62 3.41
CA VAL A 164 5.08 -3.60 2.00
C VAL A 164 4.86 -5.00 1.46
N ARG A 165 5.72 -5.97 1.84
CA ARG A 165 5.60 -7.39 1.45
C ARG A 165 4.27 -8.02 1.89
N SER A 166 3.69 -7.53 2.98
CA SER A 166 2.47 -8.10 3.55
C SER A 166 1.18 -7.35 3.16
N MET A 167 1.24 -6.32 2.30
CA MET A 167 0.08 -5.53 1.91
C MET A 167 -0.20 -5.62 0.40
N LYS A 168 -1.46 -5.40 0.03
CA LYS A 168 -1.89 -5.33 -1.37
C LYS A 168 -1.67 -3.95 -1.97
N VAL A 169 -1.38 -3.90 -3.26
CA VAL A 169 -1.30 -2.64 -4.01
C VAL A 169 -2.63 -1.89 -3.93
N GLY A 170 -2.55 -0.56 -3.74
CA GLY A 170 -3.70 0.30 -3.46
C GLY A 170 -4.07 0.38 -1.97
N GLY A 171 -3.40 -0.40 -1.10
CA GLY A 171 -3.63 -0.37 0.33
C GLY A 171 -3.08 0.88 1.02
N LEU A 172 -3.64 1.20 2.18
CA LEU A 172 -3.16 2.23 3.10
C LEU A 172 -3.06 1.61 4.50
N ARG A 173 -1.87 1.70 5.11
CA ARG A 173 -1.64 1.16 6.45
C ARG A 173 -0.77 2.05 7.32
N ARG A 174 -1.02 1.98 8.62
CA ARG A 174 -0.17 2.56 9.65
C ARG A 174 0.73 1.47 10.21
N VAL A 175 2.03 1.72 10.26
CA VAL A 175 3.05 0.75 10.66
C VAL A 175 3.82 1.30 11.85
N ILE A 176 4.03 0.46 12.85
CA ILE A 176 4.92 0.69 13.99
C ILE A 176 6.15 -0.17 13.76
N ILE A 177 7.29 0.47 13.60
CA ILE A 177 8.57 -0.17 13.32
C ILE A 177 9.40 -0.13 14.60
N PRO A 178 9.77 -1.30 15.16
CA PRO A 178 10.68 -1.33 16.28
C PRO A 178 12.07 -0.85 15.85
N PRO A 179 12.88 -0.35 16.78
CA PRO A 179 14.17 0.26 16.48
C PRO A 179 15.16 -0.70 15.80
N SER A 180 15.09 -2.00 16.13
CA SER A 180 15.87 -3.06 15.48
C SER A 180 15.58 -3.22 13.98
N GLN A 181 14.40 -2.80 13.53
CA GLN A 181 13.94 -2.86 12.13
C GLN A 181 13.90 -1.49 11.46
N GLY A 182 14.46 -0.46 12.12
CA GLY A 182 14.54 0.92 11.65
C GLY A 182 15.96 1.31 11.25
N TYR A 183 16.34 2.56 11.52
CA TYR A 183 17.73 3.01 11.37
C TYR A 183 18.55 2.48 12.55
N GLN A 184 19.46 1.55 12.27
CA GLN A 184 20.34 0.95 13.28
C GLN A 184 21.56 1.83 13.59
N ASN A 185 21.95 2.68 12.63
CA ASN A 185 23.07 3.61 12.76
C ASN A 185 22.55 5.04 12.89
N THR A 186 23.00 5.77 13.92
CA THR A 186 22.61 7.16 14.17
C THR A 186 22.91 8.09 12.98
N SER A 187 23.91 7.77 12.16
CA SER A 187 24.24 8.53 10.95
C SER A 187 23.14 8.54 9.90
N GLN A 188 22.23 7.57 9.92
CA GLN A 188 21.10 7.47 8.98
C GLN A 188 19.79 7.99 9.59
N GLU A 189 19.82 8.39 10.87
CA GLU A 189 18.65 8.87 11.57
C GLU A 189 18.41 10.37 11.29
N PRO A 190 17.21 10.75 10.82
CA PRO A 190 16.87 12.15 10.66
C PRO A 190 16.93 12.90 11.99
N LEU A 191 17.61 14.05 11.98
CA LEU A 191 17.71 14.93 13.14
C LEU A 191 16.59 15.98 13.10
N PRO A 192 15.92 16.26 14.24
CA PRO A 192 14.97 17.35 14.31
C PRO A 192 15.66 18.70 14.10
N PRO A 193 14.96 19.68 13.50
CA PRO A 193 15.48 21.04 13.43
C PRO A 193 15.62 21.58 14.86
N ASN A 194 16.83 22.05 15.21
CA ASN A 194 17.24 22.68 16.48
C ASN A 194 17.51 21.75 17.69
N VAL A 195 18.29 20.67 17.50
CA VAL A 195 18.95 19.97 18.63
C VAL A 195 20.27 20.60 19.04
#